data_AF-A0A9X2FBA8-F1
#
_entry.id   AF-A0A9X2FBA8-F1
#
_cell.length_a   1.000
_cell.length_b   1.000
_cell.length_c   1.000
_cell.angle_alpha   90.00
_cell.angle_beta   90.00
_cell.angle_gamma   90.00
#
_symmetry.space_group_name_H-M   'P 1'
#
loop_
_entity.id
_entity.type
_entity.pdbx_description
1 polymer ?
#
loop_
_entity_poly.entity_id
_entity_poly.type
_entity_poly.pdbx_seq_one_letter_code
_entity_poly.pdbx_strand_id
1 'polypeptide(L)'
;MPRTYSVVLMLLLTFASSAMGTGVPYVLLQGVDRDHGDDDIMDERVSGFTIRVSWRKLHNEGFAWLDEQMARGEQLDRDIQLRVMGGVNSPLDLPGVSYYPLEIDEGTEPELAPVPWDPQLLNQWESFVEQLGNRYADTPRLTSVHLPGFARSSEMHMTDQVMALPDYSSQALAEAWVNFADPVVEAFDDQKIVLNYATPSQAHMDHSDSDWVLDELIARAGTRAAFQANDLSARVTLDRSKYETLLQLKEQGYSVGFQMVSGSQQIRFGGEFEEAVATGLQAGAEWLEFYVNDTEYIPTAGDYNYDGIVDIADYVRWRNTLGSTIDLRADGSGNRIVDAADYDVWKSQFGASGAAAGSGGVSLVPEPSMVGLLATALVAAGAACRARWLTWRQPR
;
A
#
# COMPACT_ATOMS: atom_id res chain seq x y z
N MET A 1 -45.59 16.47 34.50
CA MET A 1 -44.35 17.24 34.75
C MET A 1 -43.23 16.58 33.96
N PRO A 2 -42.64 17.23 32.95
CA PRO A 2 -41.54 16.66 32.17
C PRO A 2 -40.22 16.91 32.90
N ARG A 3 -39.34 15.91 32.95
CA ARG A 3 -37.95 16.09 33.36
C ARG A 3 -37.09 16.28 32.11
N THR A 4 -36.42 17.42 32.10
CA THR A 4 -35.39 17.89 31.18
C THR A 4 -34.25 16.90 31.02
N TYR A 5 -33.97 16.46 29.79
CA TYR A 5 -32.66 15.92 29.42
C TYR A 5 -31.78 17.09 28.98
N SER A 6 -30.75 17.35 29.79
CA SER A 6 -29.75 18.35 29.51
C SER A 6 -28.77 17.79 28.48
N VAL A 7 -28.66 18.50 27.36
CA VAL A 7 -27.63 18.36 26.35
C VAL A 7 -26.26 18.56 27.02
N VAL A 8 -25.41 17.54 26.98
CA VAL A 8 -23.95 17.73 27.06
C VAL A 8 -23.35 17.01 25.87
N LEU A 9 -23.13 17.83 24.85
CA LEU A 9 -22.27 17.64 23.70
C LEU A 9 -20.86 17.27 24.19
N MET A 10 -20.40 16.05 23.91
CA MET A 10 -18.99 15.69 24.04
C MET A 10 -18.51 15.25 22.67
N LEU A 11 -18.13 16.25 21.86
CA LEU A 11 -17.27 16.09 20.71
C LEU A 11 -15.91 15.58 21.23
N LEU A 12 -15.68 14.28 21.11
CA LEU A 12 -14.32 13.73 21.00
C LEU A 12 -14.13 13.43 19.53
N LEU A 13 -13.65 14.45 18.80
CA LEU A 13 -12.94 14.23 17.55
C LEU A 13 -11.63 13.54 17.92
N THR A 14 -11.61 12.22 17.83
CA THR A 14 -10.37 11.46 17.66
C THR A 14 -9.75 11.95 16.36
N PHE A 15 -8.73 12.79 16.45
CA PHE A 15 -7.79 12.94 15.34
C PHE A 15 -7.09 11.60 15.19
N ALA A 16 -7.54 10.80 14.22
CA ALA A 16 -6.69 9.77 13.65
C ALA A 16 -5.39 10.47 13.21
N SER A 17 -4.26 9.90 13.60
CA SER A 17 -2.94 10.31 13.12
C SER A 17 -2.89 10.04 11.62
N SER A 18 -3.43 10.95 10.82
CA SER A 18 -3.28 10.91 9.37
C SER A 18 -1.83 11.27 9.08
N ALA A 19 -1.05 10.29 8.62
CA ALA A 19 0.26 10.58 8.03
C ALA A 19 0.10 11.73 7.04
N MET A 20 0.95 12.75 7.15
CA MET A 20 0.89 13.89 6.24
C MET A 20 1.40 13.42 4.86
N GLY A 21 0.47 13.11 3.96
CA GLY A 21 0.67 12.64 2.60
C GLY A 21 -0.62 12.80 1.79
N THR A 22 -0.78 12.09 0.66
CA THR A 22 -1.92 12.10 -0.32
C THR A 22 -3.34 11.86 0.25
N GLY A 23 -3.49 11.91 1.58
CA GLY A 23 -4.65 11.57 2.41
C GLY A 23 -5.10 10.11 2.30
N VAL A 24 -4.41 9.30 1.50
CA VAL A 24 -4.49 7.84 1.49
C VAL A 24 -3.36 7.28 2.36
N PRO A 25 -3.64 6.43 3.37
CA PRO A 25 -2.61 5.87 4.24
C PRO A 25 -1.64 4.97 3.48
N TYR A 26 -0.35 5.25 3.63
CA TYR A 26 0.74 4.36 3.25
C TYR A 26 0.99 3.35 4.36
N VAL A 27 0.94 2.06 4.00
CA VAL A 27 1.06 0.92 4.92
C VAL A 27 2.32 0.13 4.60
N LEU A 28 3.21 0.02 5.56
CA LEU A 28 4.48 -0.68 5.41
C LEU A 28 4.23 -2.20 5.36
N LEU A 29 4.55 -2.84 4.24
CA LEU A 29 4.39 -4.29 4.06
C LEU A 29 5.58 -5.04 4.67
N GLN A 30 5.34 -5.77 5.76
CA GLN A 30 6.38 -6.60 6.36
C GLN A 30 6.60 -7.91 5.60
N GLY A 31 7.73 -8.56 5.86
CA GLY A 31 8.05 -9.88 5.30
C GLY A 31 7.23 -10.96 6.00
N VAL A 32 7.00 -12.08 5.33
CA VAL A 32 6.35 -13.23 5.99
C VAL A 32 7.26 -13.71 7.12
N ASP A 33 6.69 -13.80 8.33
CA ASP A 33 7.36 -14.23 9.57
C ASP A 33 8.52 -13.35 10.02
N ARG A 34 8.62 -12.12 9.49
CA ARG A 34 9.69 -11.18 9.77
C ARG A 34 9.14 -9.84 10.20
N ASP A 35 9.80 -9.24 11.17
CA ASP A 35 9.65 -7.85 11.55
C ASP A 35 10.67 -6.95 10.82
N HIS A 36 10.32 -5.68 10.67
CA HIS A 36 11.25 -4.62 10.27
C HIS A 36 11.54 -3.69 11.45
N GLY A 37 12.60 -2.88 11.33
CA GLY A 37 12.97 -1.92 12.37
C GLY A 37 11.88 -0.89 12.63
N ASP A 38 11.79 -0.40 13.87
CA ASP A 38 10.79 0.60 14.23
C ASP A 38 11.00 1.93 13.47
N ASP A 39 12.22 2.25 13.02
CA ASP A 39 12.54 3.49 12.32
C ASP A 39 11.68 3.67 11.05
N ASP A 40 11.51 2.62 10.24
CA ASP A 40 10.69 2.66 9.01
C ASP A 40 9.19 2.77 9.35
N ILE A 41 8.75 2.14 10.43
CA ILE A 41 7.35 2.20 10.90
C ILE A 41 7.02 3.58 11.46
N MET A 42 7.99 4.20 12.14
CA MET A 42 7.86 5.52 12.76
C MET A 42 8.04 6.67 11.77
N ASP A 43 8.39 6.41 10.51
CA ASP A 43 8.39 7.43 9.46
C ASP A 43 7.03 8.17 9.46
N GLU A 44 7.07 9.50 9.39
CA GLU A 44 5.88 10.35 9.51
C GLU A 44 4.90 10.19 8.34
N ARG A 45 5.38 9.66 7.21
CA ARG A 45 4.59 9.39 6.00
C ARG A 45 3.90 8.03 6.07
N VAL A 46 4.29 7.16 7.01
CA VAL A 46 3.73 5.82 7.20
C VAL A 46 2.62 5.86 8.23
N SER A 47 1.42 5.40 7.85
CA SER A 47 0.24 5.39 8.73
C SER A 47 0.13 4.10 9.56
N GLY A 48 0.72 3.02 9.07
CA GLY A 48 0.58 1.71 9.66
C GLY A 48 1.46 0.66 9.00
N PHE A 49 1.31 -0.59 9.41
CA PHE A 49 2.05 -1.71 8.84
C PHE A 49 1.21 -2.98 8.75
N THR A 50 1.53 -3.81 7.77
CA THR A 50 0.90 -5.12 7.57
C THR A 50 1.77 -6.19 8.21
N ILE A 51 1.25 -6.86 9.23
CA ILE A 51 1.83 -8.07 9.81
C ILE A 51 1.54 -9.24 8.88
N ARG A 52 2.58 -9.92 8.41
CA ARG A 52 2.46 -11.13 7.60
C ARG A 52 3.04 -12.30 8.37
N VAL A 53 2.18 -13.22 8.78
CA VAL A 53 2.57 -14.35 9.63
C VAL A 53 2.04 -15.65 9.05
N SER A 54 2.87 -16.68 8.95
CA SER A 54 2.40 -17.99 8.48
C SER A 54 1.53 -18.67 9.53
N TRP A 55 0.47 -19.34 9.08
CA TRP A 55 -0.31 -20.21 9.96
C TRP A 55 0.58 -21.29 10.59
N ARG A 56 1.53 -21.83 9.81
CA ARG A 56 2.53 -22.79 10.29
C ARG A 56 3.39 -22.28 11.44
N LYS A 57 3.86 -21.02 11.41
CA LYS A 57 4.61 -20.44 12.53
C LYS A 57 3.75 -20.40 13.80
N LEU A 58 2.53 -19.88 13.69
CA LEU A 58 1.63 -19.79 14.85
C LEU A 58 1.22 -21.16 15.40
N HIS A 59 1.07 -22.16 14.53
CA HIS A 59 0.80 -23.54 14.93
C HIS A 59 1.98 -24.15 15.71
N ASN A 60 3.22 -23.96 15.24
CA ASN A 60 4.40 -24.60 15.81
C ASN A 60 4.95 -23.87 17.04
N GLU A 61 4.94 -22.54 17.01
CA GLU A 61 5.64 -21.69 17.96
C GLU A 61 4.68 -20.96 18.92
N GLY A 62 3.38 -20.99 18.64
CA GLY A 62 2.37 -20.24 19.37
C GLY A 62 2.35 -18.75 19.02
N PHE A 63 1.73 -17.96 19.89
CA PHE A 63 1.32 -16.58 19.60
C PHE A 63 2.30 -15.51 20.09
N ALA A 64 3.35 -15.86 20.84
CA ALA A 64 4.20 -14.87 21.52
C ALA A 64 4.80 -13.83 20.56
N TRP A 65 5.26 -14.25 19.39
CA TRP A 65 5.77 -13.31 18.38
C TRP A 65 4.67 -12.38 17.86
N LEU A 66 3.46 -12.89 17.62
CA LEU A 66 2.35 -12.07 17.15
C LEU A 66 1.85 -11.11 18.24
N ASP A 67 1.86 -11.54 19.52
CA ASP A 67 1.55 -10.68 20.66
C ASP A 67 2.48 -9.45 20.70
N GLU A 68 3.79 -9.66 20.46
CA GLU A 68 4.76 -8.56 20.36
C GLU A 68 4.45 -7.62 19.19
N GLN A 69 4.12 -8.17 18.01
CA GLN A 69 3.79 -7.35 16.84
C GLN A 69 2.49 -6.55 17.01
N MET A 70 1.48 -7.13 17.67
CA MET A 70 0.23 -6.43 17.97
C MET A 70 0.45 -5.31 18.97
N ALA A 71 1.27 -5.54 20.00
CA ALA A 71 1.64 -4.50 20.97
C ALA A 71 2.41 -3.33 20.32
N ARG A 72 3.19 -3.58 19.25
CA ARG A 72 3.92 -2.52 18.53
C ARG A 72 3.01 -1.47 17.93
N GLY A 73 1.83 -1.83 17.41
CA GLY A 73 0.92 -0.82 16.82
C GLY A 73 0.47 0.22 17.85
N GLU A 74 0.15 -0.20 19.07
CA GLU A 74 -0.18 0.74 20.15
C GLU A 74 1.05 1.53 20.60
N GLN A 75 2.19 0.86 20.80
CA GLN A 75 3.42 1.52 21.28
C GLN A 75 3.96 2.59 20.32
N LEU A 76 3.82 2.35 19.02
CA LEU A 76 4.32 3.23 17.96
C LEU A 76 3.24 4.18 17.42
N ASP A 77 2.01 4.07 17.92
CA ASP A 77 0.86 4.84 17.43
C ASP A 77 0.63 4.64 15.92
N ARG A 78 0.52 3.38 15.50
CA ARG A 78 0.41 2.97 14.09
C ARG A 78 -0.66 1.92 13.89
N ASP A 79 -1.39 2.04 12.78
CA ASP A 79 -2.43 1.10 12.40
C ASP A 79 -1.85 -0.25 11.96
N ILE A 80 -2.58 -1.32 12.24
CA ILE A 80 -2.19 -2.69 11.93
C ILE A 80 -3.16 -3.27 10.91
N GLN A 81 -2.60 -3.94 9.90
CA GLN A 81 -3.30 -4.92 9.08
C GLN A 81 -2.77 -6.31 9.40
N LEU A 82 -3.66 -7.26 9.72
CA LEU A 82 -3.25 -8.65 9.99
C LEU A 82 -3.45 -9.51 8.74
N ARG A 83 -2.41 -10.22 8.33
CA ARG A 83 -2.47 -11.21 7.27
C ARG A 83 -1.85 -12.53 7.72
N VAL A 84 -2.71 -13.49 8.04
CA VAL A 84 -2.30 -14.87 8.25
C VAL A 84 -2.13 -15.53 6.88
N MET A 85 -0.91 -15.97 6.57
CA MET A 85 -0.56 -16.63 5.32
C MET A 85 -0.95 -18.11 5.39
N GLY A 86 -1.79 -18.55 4.45
CA GLY A 86 -2.19 -19.94 4.25
C GLY A 86 -1.46 -20.63 3.09
N GLY A 87 -2.09 -21.64 2.49
CA GLY A 87 -1.56 -22.41 1.37
C GLY A 87 -0.26 -23.10 1.75
N VAL A 88 0.84 -22.81 1.05
CA VAL A 88 2.16 -23.37 1.38
C VAL A 88 2.66 -22.96 2.77
N ASN A 89 2.09 -21.91 3.35
CA ASN A 89 2.38 -21.43 4.70
C ASN A 89 1.51 -22.08 5.79
N SER A 90 0.70 -23.08 5.43
CA SER A 90 -0.11 -23.85 6.39
C SER A 90 0.72 -24.93 7.09
N PRO A 91 0.32 -25.38 8.29
CA PRO A 91 0.96 -26.53 8.94
C PRO A 91 0.82 -27.79 8.06
N LEU A 92 1.81 -28.69 8.12
CA LEU A 92 1.87 -29.90 7.27
C LEU A 92 1.44 -31.17 8.01
N ASP A 93 1.02 -31.01 9.26
CA ASP A 93 0.68 -32.05 10.21
C ASP A 93 -0.72 -31.83 10.82
N LEU A 94 -1.59 -31.09 10.11
CA LEU A 94 -2.97 -30.90 10.53
C LEU A 94 -3.72 -32.25 10.51
N PRO A 95 -4.39 -32.63 11.63
CA PRO A 95 -5.07 -33.91 11.71
C PRO A 95 -6.13 -34.11 10.62
N GLY A 96 -5.95 -35.15 9.80
CA GLY A 96 -6.94 -35.56 8.79
C GLY A 96 -6.97 -34.71 7.52
N VAL A 97 -6.07 -33.73 7.37
CA VAL A 97 -6.00 -32.85 6.20
C VAL A 97 -5.20 -33.49 5.06
N SER A 98 -5.73 -33.37 3.85
CA SER A 98 -5.07 -33.78 2.62
C SER A 98 -4.17 -32.68 2.08
N TYR A 99 -3.01 -33.05 1.53
CA TYR A 99 -2.02 -32.12 0.97
C TYR A 99 -1.66 -32.50 -0.45
N TYR A 100 -1.23 -31.51 -1.23
CA TYR A 100 -0.79 -31.69 -2.59
C TYR A 100 0.44 -30.84 -2.91
N PRO A 101 1.29 -31.29 -3.86
CA PRO A 101 2.49 -30.56 -4.25
C PRO A 101 2.14 -29.35 -5.13
N LEU A 102 2.80 -28.24 -4.83
CA LEU A 102 2.81 -26.99 -5.56
C LEU A 102 4.22 -26.74 -6.08
N GLU A 103 4.39 -26.77 -7.40
CA GLU A 103 5.61 -26.28 -8.04
C GLU A 103 5.50 -24.76 -8.13
N ILE A 104 6.37 -24.07 -7.40
CA ILE A 104 6.39 -22.61 -7.32
C ILE A 104 7.36 -22.04 -8.36
N ASP A 105 8.55 -22.61 -8.43
CA ASP A 105 9.60 -22.23 -9.37
C ASP A 105 10.07 -23.48 -10.14
N GLU A 106 10.17 -23.35 -11.47
CA GLU A 106 10.60 -24.44 -12.34
C GLU A 106 11.97 -24.97 -11.90
N GLY A 107 12.05 -26.28 -11.65
CA GLY A 107 13.27 -26.94 -11.20
C GLY A 107 13.58 -26.83 -9.71
N THR A 108 12.64 -26.36 -8.89
CA THR A 108 12.70 -26.45 -7.42
C THR A 108 11.89 -27.62 -6.88
N GLU A 109 12.22 -28.09 -5.68
CA GLU A 109 11.42 -29.10 -4.99
C GLU A 109 10.02 -28.52 -4.69
N PRO A 110 8.93 -29.24 -5.03
CA PRO A 110 7.59 -28.74 -4.76
C PRO A 110 7.34 -28.52 -3.27
N GLU A 111 6.70 -27.40 -2.95
CA GLU A 111 6.17 -27.17 -1.61
C GLU A 111 4.81 -27.87 -1.45
N LEU A 112 4.39 -28.15 -0.23
CA LEU A 112 3.08 -28.74 0.04
C LEU A 112 2.09 -27.66 0.49
N ALA A 113 0.87 -27.72 -0.04
CA ALA A 113 -0.27 -26.96 0.44
C ALA A 113 -1.45 -27.90 0.74
N PRO A 114 -2.32 -27.56 1.70
CA PRO A 114 -3.51 -28.34 1.96
C PRO A 114 -4.52 -28.18 0.82
N VAL A 115 -5.31 -29.22 0.55
CA VAL A 115 -6.38 -29.18 -0.47
C VAL A 115 -7.46 -28.17 -0.02
N PRO A 116 -7.79 -27.14 -0.83
CA PRO A 116 -8.61 -26.00 -0.35
C PRO A 116 -10.00 -26.40 0.15
N TRP A 117 -10.65 -27.36 -0.52
CA TRP A 117 -12.01 -27.84 -0.20
C TRP A 117 -12.02 -29.06 0.74
N ASP A 118 -10.90 -29.37 1.42
CA ASP A 118 -10.88 -30.43 2.42
C ASP A 118 -11.69 -30.00 3.66
N PRO A 119 -12.77 -30.71 4.04
CA PRO A 119 -13.57 -30.34 5.20
C PRO A 119 -12.79 -30.41 6.52
N GLN A 120 -11.74 -31.25 6.63
CA GLN A 120 -10.89 -31.25 7.82
C GLN A 120 -10.05 -29.98 7.89
N LEU A 121 -9.62 -29.44 6.75
CA LEU A 121 -8.88 -28.17 6.74
C LEU A 121 -9.75 -27.04 7.26
N LEU A 122 -11.02 -26.97 6.84
CA LEU A 122 -11.97 -25.97 7.33
C LEU A 122 -12.15 -26.08 8.86
N ASN A 123 -12.35 -27.28 9.40
CA ASN A 123 -12.46 -27.48 10.85
C ASN A 123 -11.23 -26.99 11.63
N GLN A 124 -10.02 -27.22 11.08
CA GLN A 124 -8.77 -26.73 11.69
C GLN A 124 -8.66 -25.21 11.59
N TRP A 125 -9.10 -24.63 10.48
CA TRP A 125 -9.13 -23.19 10.26
C TRP A 125 -10.08 -22.49 11.22
N GLU A 126 -11.31 -22.99 11.39
CA GLU A 126 -12.30 -22.47 12.34
C GLU A 126 -11.74 -22.40 13.77
N SER A 127 -11.16 -23.51 14.26
CA SER A 127 -10.58 -23.56 15.60
C SER A 127 -9.38 -22.64 15.77
N PHE A 128 -8.58 -22.44 14.71
CA PHE A 128 -7.46 -21.53 14.73
C PHE A 128 -7.93 -20.06 14.75
N VAL A 129 -8.89 -19.70 13.89
CA VAL A 129 -9.42 -18.34 13.81
C VAL A 129 -10.19 -17.96 15.08
N GLU A 130 -10.92 -18.88 15.70
CA GLU A 130 -11.54 -18.66 17.02
C GLU A 130 -10.48 -18.24 18.06
N GLN A 131 -9.32 -18.91 18.10
CA GLN A 131 -8.22 -18.54 19.00
C GLN A 131 -7.60 -17.18 18.66
N LEU A 132 -7.59 -16.82 17.38
CA LEU A 132 -7.05 -15.56 16.87
C LEU A 132 -7.98 -14.39 17.23
N GLY A 133 -9.28 -14.52 16.96
CA GLY A 133 -10.29 -13.51 17.31
C GLY A 133 -10.36 -13.25 18.80
N ASN A 134 -10.44 -14.32 19.61
CA ASN A 134 -10.44 -14.21 21.08
C ASN A 134 -9.21 -13.48 21.65
N ARG A 135 -8.10 -13.42 20.90
CA ARG A 135 -6.89 -12.69 21.30
C ARG A 135 -6.84 -11.27 20.79
N TYR A 136 -7.26 -11.05 19.54
CA TYR A 136 -6.88 -9.83 18.81
C TYR A 136 -8.04 -9.02 18.24
N ALA A 137 -9.29 -9.48 18.32
CA ALA A 137 -10.43 -8.72 17.79
C ALA A 137 -10.55 -7.33 18.44
N ASP A 138 -10.27 -7.24 19.74
CA ASP A 138 -10.28 -5.99 20.51
C ASP A 138 -8.93 -5.25 20.50
N THR A 139 -7.95 -5.67 19.68
CA THR A 139 -6.63 -5.02 19.64
C THR A 139 -6.77 -3.58 19.12
N PRO A 140 -6.35 -2.57 19.90
CA PRO A 140 -6.36 -1.20 19.44
C PRO A 140 -5.58 -1.06 18.13
N ARG A 141 -6.11 -0.26 17.20
CA ARG A 141 -5.48 0.02 15.90
C ARG A 141 -5.41 -1.16 14.93
N LEU A 142 -5.95 -2.34 15.26
CA LEU A 142 -6.18 -3.37 14.24
C LEU A 142 -7.34 -2.91 13.34
N THR A 143 -7.01 -2.57 12.09
CA THR A 143 -7.96 -1.97 11.13
C THR A 143 -8.53 -2.97 10.15
N SER A 144 -7.76 -4.00 9.81
CA SER A 144 -8.17 -5.02 8.85
C SER A 144 -7.57 -6.40 9.13
N VAL A 145 -8.31 -7.41 8.70
CA VAL A 145 -7.86 -8.80 8.66
C VAL A 145 -8.01 -9.32 7.24
N HIS A 146 -6.92 -9.80 6.65
CA HIS A 146 -6.92 -10.36 5.30
C HIS A 146 -7.25 -11.85 5.36
N LEU A 147 -8.08 -12.31 4.41
CA LEU A 147 -8.32 -13.72 4.20
C LEU A 147 -7.02 -14.43 3.77
N PRO A 148 -6.79 -15.68 4.22
CA PRO A 148 -5.62 -16.45 3.81
C PRO A 148 -5.77 -16.87 2.35
N GLY A 149 -4.64 -17.01 1.64
CA GLY A 149 -4.62 -17.65 0.33
C GLY A 149 -4.42 -19.16 0.43
N PHE A 150 -4.72 -19.86 -0.66
CA PHE A 150 -4.59 -21.32 -0.75
C PHE A 150 -3.33 -21.80 -1.49
N ALA A 151 -2.58 -20.90 -2.12
CA ALA A 151 -1.37 -21.23 -2.88
C ALA A 151 -0.11 -20.63 -2.22
N ARG A 152 0.71 -19.91 -2.98
CA ARG A 152 1.97 -19.33 -2.49
C ARG A 152 1.84 -17.95 -1.84
N SER A 153 0.75 -17.24 -2.12
CA SER A 153 0.49 -15.89 -1.60
C SER A 153 -0.84 -15.85 -0.86
N SER A 154 -1.18 -14.69 -0.30
CA SER A 154 -2.51 -14.44 0.29
C SER A 154 -3.56 -14.06 -0.75
N GLU A 155 -3.20 -13.96 -2.03
CA GLU A 155 -4.12 -13.67 -3.13
C GLU A 155 -4.99 -14.88 -3.45
N MET A 156 -6.11 -14.62 -4.13
CA MET A 156 -6.89 -15.64 -4.83
C MET A 156 -6.12 -16.36 -5.94
N HIS A 157 -4.91 -15.92 -6.26
CA HIS A 157 -4.06 -16.55 -7.26
C HIS A 157 -3.77 -18.00 -6.90
N MET A 158 -4.08 -18.90 -7.83
CA MET A 158 -3.82 -20.33 -7.73
C MET A 158 -2.73 -20.76 -8.71
N THR A 159 -2.15 -21.93 -8.49
CA THR A 159 -1.24 -22.55 -9.47
C THR A 159 -2.00 -23.64 -10.23
N ASP A 160 -1.54 -23.98 -11.43
CA ASP A 160 -2.24 -24.91 -12.33
C ASP A 160 -2.47 -26.29 -11.71
N GLN A 161 -1.63 -26.72 -10.76
CA GLN A 161 -1.72 -28.03 -10.11
C GLN A 161 -3.04 -28.23 -9.36
N VAL A 162 -3.71 -27.16 -8.90
CA VAL A 162 -5.02 -27.29 -8.23
C VAL A 162 -6.05 -27.95 -9.15
N MET A 163 -5.98 -27.67 -10.46
CA MET A 163 -6.93 -28.19 -11.44
C MET A 163 -6.78 -29.69 -11.69
N ALA A 164 -5.66 -30.28 -11.26
CA ALA A 164 -5.39 -31.71 -11.39
C ALA A 164 -5.86 -32.52 -10.16
N LEU A 165 -6.35 -31.85 -9.11
CA LEU A 165 -6.80 -32.52 -7.89
C LEU A 165 -8.13 -33.27 -8.11
N PRO A 166 -8.35 -34.38 -7.38
CA PRO A 166 -9.67 -34.99 -7.31
C PRO A 166 -10.72 -33.98 -6.87
N ASP A 167 -11.89 -34.05 -7.48
CA ASP A 167 -13.06 -33.21 -7.17
C ASP A 167 -12.85 -31.70 -7.38
N TYR A 168 -11.78 -31.30 -8.07
CA TYR A 168 -11.62 -29.93 -8.52
C TYR A 168 -12.82 -29.51 -9.38
N SER A 169 -13.39 -28.36 -9.02
CA SER A 169 -14.26 -27.56 -9.85
C SER A 169 -14.06 -26.09 -9.47
N SER A 170 -14.39 -25.18 -10.39
CA SER A 170 -14.42 -23.75 -10.10
C SER A 170 -15.30 -23.47 -8.87
N GLN A 171 -16.48 -24.09 -8.81
CA GLN A 171 -17.40 -23.99 -7.68
C GLN A 171 -16.77 -24.47 -6.36
N ALA A 172 -16.12 -25.64 -6.33
CA ALA A 172 -15.51 -26.16 -5.09
C ALA A 172 -14.42 -25.22 -4.55
N LEU A 173 -13.65 -24.59 -5.44
CA LEU A 173 -12.64 -23.62 -5.05
C LEU A 173 -13.27 -22.31 -4.56
N ALA A 174 -14.34 -21.84 -5.20
CA ALA A 174 -15.09 -20.67 -4.76
C ALA A 174 -15.73 -20.90 -3.38
N GLU A 175 -16.34 -22.07 -3.16
CA GLU A 175 -16.90 -22.48 -1.87
C GLU A 175 -15.82 -22.52 -0.79
N ALA A 176 -14.60 -22.96 -1.10
CA ALA A 176 -13.49 -22.92 -0.14
C ALA A 176 -13.18 -21.49 0.32
N TRP A 177 -13.12 -20.50 -0.59
CA TRP A 177 -12.91 -19.09 -0.24
C TRP A 177 -14.02 -18.54 0.66
N VAL A 178 -15.28 -18.85 0.33
CA VAL A 178 -16.44 -18.41 1.10
C VAL A 178 -16.45 -19.03 2.50
N ASN A 179 -16.24 -20.35 2.60
CA ASN A 179 -16.21 -21.06 3.88
C ASN A 179 -15.04 -20.59 4.77
N PHE A 180 -13.89 -20.22 4.20
CA PHE A 180 -12.78 -19.68 4.96
C PHE A 180 -13.01 -18.25 5.46
N ALA A 181 -13.89 -17.50 4.79
CA ALA A 181 -14.26 -16.15 5.21
C ALA A 181 -15.17 -16.18 6.46
N ASP A 182 -16.09 -17.15 6.56
CA ASP A 182 -17.06 -17.25 7.65
C ASP A 182 -16.45 -17.11 9.06
N PRO A 183 -15.48 -17.95 9.48
CA PRO A 183 -14.92 -17.83 10.82
C PRO A 183 -14.15 -16.51 11.03
N VAL A 184 -13.59 -15.92 9.98
CA VAL A 184 -12.88 -14.62 10.09
C VAL A 184 -13.88 -13.49 10.30
N VAL A 185 -14.99 -13.50 9.57
CA VAL A 185 -16.07 -12.51 9.69
C VAL A 185 -16.71 -12.56 11.08
N GLU A 186 -16.87 -13.76 11.64
CA GLU A 186 -17.41 -13.97 12.99
C GLU A 186 -16.42 -13.57 14.09
N ALA A 187 -15.15 -13.90 13.93
CA ALA A 187 -14.10 -13.65 14.93
C ALA A 187 -13.66 -12.18 15.02
N PHE A 188 -13.86 -11.39 13.97
CA PHE A 188 -13.46 -9.99 13.87
C PHE A 188 -14.65 -9.15 13.42
N ASP A 189 -15.36 -8.55 14.37
CA ASP A 189 -16.65 -7.89 14.16
C ASP A 189 -16.54 -6.39 13.81
N ASP A 190 -15.43 -5.74 14.19
CA ASP A 190 -15.18 -4.32 13.89
C ASP A 190 -14.24 -4.10 12.69
N GLN A 191 -13.34 -5.04 12.42
CA GLN A 191 -12.32 -4.88 11.38
C GLN A 191 -12.88 -5.05 9.96
N LYS A 192 -12.22 -4.39 9.00
CA LYS A 192 -12.42 -4.70 7.57
C LYS A 192 -11.93 -6.11 7.27
N ILE A 193 -12.71 -6.89 6.51
CA ILE A 193 -12.34 -8.23 6.05
C ILE A 193 -11.88 -8.12 4.60
N VAL A 194 -10.58 -8.31 4.39
CA VAL A 194 -9.93 -8.00 3.11
C VAL A 194 -9.71 -9.26 2.29
N LEU A 195 -10.31 -9.30 1.10
CA LEU A 195 -10.01 -10.30 0.08
C LEU A 195 -8.95 -9.75 -0.88
N ASN A 196 -7.82 -10.45 -0.98
CA ASN A 196 -6.77 -10.13 -1.94
C ASN A 196 -7.17 -10.69 -3.32
N TYR A 197 -7.92 -9.90 -4.08
CA TYR A 197 -8.56 -10.28 -5.32
C TYR A 197 -7.56 -10.61 -6.43
N ALA A 198 -7.82 -11.72 -7.12
CA ALA A 198 -7.17 -12.11 -8.36
C ALA A 198 -8.24 -12.26 -9.44
N THR A 199 -7.87 -12.05 -10.71
CA THR A 199 -8.84 -12.25 -11.81
C THR A 199 -9.30 -13.71 -11.85
N PRO A 200 -10.48 -14.03 -12.41
CA PRO A 200 -10.97 -15.42 -12.47
C PRO A 200 -9.96 -16.38 -13.10
N SER A 201 -9.26 -15.93 -14.16
CA SER A 201 -8.17 -16.68 -14.77
C SER A 201 -6.98 -16.96 -13.84
N GLN A 202 -6.59 -16.01 -12.99
CA GLN A 202 -5.52 -16.17 -12.00
C GLN A 202 -5.96 -17.07 -10.85
N ALA A 203 -7.25 -17.06 -10.52
CA ALA A 203 -7.82 -17.89 -9.47
C ALA A 203 -8.14 -19.32 -9.92
N HIS A 204 -8.04 -19.62 -11.23
CA HIS A 204 -8.61 -20.84 -11.82
C HIS A 204 -10.09 -21.01 -11.48
N MET A 205 -10.86 -19.94 -11.67
CA MET A 205 -12.31 -19.93 -11.51
C MET A 205 -13.00 -19.42 -12.78
N ASP A 206 -14.22 -19.90 -12.99
CA ASP A 206 -15.18 -19.28 -13.89
C ASP A 206 -15.57 -17.88 -13.37
N HIS A 207 -15.93 -16.99 -14.29
CA HIS A 207 -16.33 -15.63 -13.94
C HIS A 207 -17.48 -15.58 -12.92
N SER A 208 -18.51 -16.41 -13.11
CA SER A 208 -19.68 -16.44 -12.22
C SER A 208 -19.33 -16.85 -10.79
N ASP A 209 -18.38 -17.78 -10.65
CA ASP A 209 -18.00 -18.29 -9.33
C ASP A 209 -17.09 -17.29 -8.62
N SER A 210 -16.20 -16.62 -9.36
CA SER A 210 -15.41 -15.51 -8.82
C SER A 210 -16.30 -14.33 -8.40
N ASP A 211 -17.32 -13.97 -9.17
CA ASP A 211 -18.28 -12.91 -8.82
C ASP A 211 -19.07 -13.32 -7.58
N TRP A 212 -19.49 -14.58 -7.50
CA TRP A 212 -20.18 -15.13 -6.34
C TRP A 212 -19.33 -15.04 -5.05
N VAL A 213 -18.02 -15.29 -5.11
CA VAL A 213 -17.14 -15.11 -3.93
C VAL A 213 -17.18 -13.66 -3.41
N LEU A 214 -17.20 -12.67 -4.31
CA LEU A 214 -17.29 -11.25 -3.92
C LEU A 214 -18.64 -10.96 -3.26
N ASP A 215 -19.73 -11.41 -3.87
CA ASP A 215 -21.10 -11.23 -3.38
C ASP A 215 -21.30 -11.88 -2.01
N GLU A 216 -20.77 -13.08 -1.81
CA GLU A 216 -20.87 -13.81 -0.54
C GLU A 216 -20.07 -13.17 0.58
N LEU A 217 -18.87 -12.62 0.28
CA LEU A 217 -18.11 -11.85 1.27
C LEU A 217 -18.86 -10.57 1.65
N ILE A 218 -19.44 -9.86 0.68
CA ILE A 218 -20.28 -8.69 0.91
C ILE A 218 -21.48 -9.05 1.79
N ALA A 219 -22.16 -10.17 1.50
CA ALA A 219 -23.32 -10.61 2.25
C ALA A 219 -22.98 -10.92 3.72
N ARG A 220 -21.78 -11.45 3.98
CA ARG A 220 -21.30 -11.81 5.32
C ARG A 220 -20.76 -10.62 6.12
N ALA A 221 -19.86 -9.85 5.51
CA ALA A 221 -19.13 -8.77 6.18
C ALA A 221 -19.84 -7.40 6.08
N GLY A 222 -20.84 -7.26 5.21
CA GLY A 222 -21.53 -6.00 4.97
C GLY A 222 -20.55 -4.89 4.55
N THR A 223 -20.65 -3.72 5.18
CA THR A 223 -19.75 -2.58 4.91
C THR A 223 -18.30 -2.83 5.34
N ARG A 224 -18.01 -3.92 6.05
CA ARG A 224 -16.64 -4.32 6.40
C ARG A 224 -15.95 -5.09 5.29
N ALA A 225 -16.68 -5.54 4.26
CA ALA A 225 -16.06 -6.18 3.09
C ALA A 225 -15.12 -5.18 2.39
N ALA A 226 -13.89 -5.63 2.13
CA ALA A 226 -12.87 -4.83 1.49
C ALA A 226 -12.05 -5.68 0.51
N PHE A 227 -11.48 -5.04 -0.51
CA PHE A 227 -10.86 -5.74 -1.63
C PHE A 227 -9.51 -5.13 -1.98
N GLN A 228 -8.52 -5.99 -2.26
CA GLN A 228 -7.17 -5.54 -2.53
C GLN A 228 -6.59 -6.19 -3.79
N ALA A 229 -5.92 -5.39 -4.62
CA ALA A 229 -5.11 -5.90 -5.74
C ALA A 229 -3.61 -5.85 -5.38
N ASN A 230 -2.91 -6.98 -5.55
CA ASN A 230 -1.51 -7.13 -5.11
C ASN A 230 -0.49 -7.12 -6.27
N ASP A 231 -0.77 -6.32 -7.29
CA ASP A 231 0.08 -6.19 -8.47
C ASP A 231 0.28 -4.74 -8.92
N LEU A 232 0.13 -3.77 -7.99
CA LEU A 232 0.34 -2.36 -8.29
C LEU A 232 1.79 -2.12 -8.69
N SER A 233 1.98 -1.38 -9.79
CA SER A 233 3.28 -1.06 -10.35
C SER A 233 3.16 0.12 -11.30
N ALA A 234 4.29 0.66 -11.76
CA ALA A 234 4.28 1.74 -12.74
C ALA A 234 3.72 1.32 -14.12
N ARG A 235 3.64 0.01 -14.39
CA ARG A 235 3.20 -0.53 -15.69
C ARG A 235 1.71 -0.84 -15.77
N VAL A 236 0.98 -0.84 -14.66
CA VAL A 236 -0.45 -1.17 -14.68
C VAL A 236 -1.28 0.03 -15.11
N THR A 237 -2.34 -0.25 -15.85
CA THR A 237 -3.32 0.72 -16.34
C THR A 237 -4.70 0.37 -15.80
N LEU A 238 -5.60 1.35 -15.70
CA LEU A 238 -6.91 1.17 -15.08
C LEU A 238 -7.89 0.29 -15.89
N ASP A 239 -7.61 0.06 -17.17
CA ASP A 239 -8.37 -0.82 -18.06
C ASP A 239 -8.02 -2.31 -17.89
N ARG A 240 -7.15 -2.66 -16.93
CA ARG A 240 -6.96 -4.05 -16.52
C ARG A 240 -8.20 -4.53 -15.77
N SER A 241 -8.73 -5.70 -16.15
CA SER A 241 -9.94 -6.29 -15.54
C SER A 241 -9.93 -6.33 -14.00
N LYS A 242 -8.75 -6.58 -13.39
CA LYS A 242 -8.59 -6.53 -11.93
C LYS A 242 -8.95 -5.15 -11.35
N TYR A 243 -8.51 -4.08 -11.99
CA TYR A 243 -8.70 -2.70 -11.55
C TYR A 243 -10.11 -2.21 -11.89
N GLU A 244 -10.66 -2.63 -13.03
CA GLU A 244 -12.07 -2.39 -13.36
C GLU A 244 -13.01 -2.97 -12.30
N THR A 245 -12.72 -4.19 -11.82
CA THR A 245 -13.50 -4.84 -10.75
C THR A 245 -13.42 -4.06 -9.44
N LEU A 246 -12.21 -3.67 -9.01
CA LEU A 246 -12.03 -2.86 -7.80
C LEU A 246 -12.69 -1.49 -7.91
N LEU A 247 -12.62 -0.83 -9.08
CA LEU A 247 -13.30 0.44 -9.33
C LEU A 247 -14.83 0.29 -9.18
N GLN A 248 -15.42 -0.77 -9.74
CA GLN A 248 -16.85 -1.04 -9.59
C GLN A 248 -17.24 -1.29 -8.13
N LEU A 249 -16.43 -2.04 -7.37
CA LEU A 249 -16.66 -2.25 -5.93
C LEU A 249 -16.55 -0.93 -5.15
N LYS A 250 -15.61 -0.06 -5.53
CA LYS A 250 -15.46 1.26 -4.93
C LYS A 250 -16.66 2.16 -5.24
N GLU A 251 -17.19 2.14 -6.47
CA GLU A 251 -18.41 2.86 -6.85
C GLU A 251 -19.65 2.38 -6.07
N GLN A 252 -19.67 1.12 -5.67
CA GLN A 252 -20.71 0.54 -4.79
C GLN A 252 -20.53 0.92 -3.31
N GLY A 253 -19.43 1.60 -2.95
CA GLY A 253 -19.17 2.09 -1.60
C GLY A 253 -18.28 1.18 -0.74
N TYR A 254 -17.71 0.13 -1.31
CA TYR A 254 -16.76 -0.74 -0.59
C TYR A 254 -15.35 -0.16 -0.57
N SER A 255 -14.59 -0.56 0.44
CA SER A 255 -13.19 -0.15 0.58
C SER A 255 -12.29 -0.96 -0.33
N VAL A 256 -11.38 -0.26 -1.04
CA VAL A 256 -10.38 -0.90 -1.90
C VAL A 256 -8.97 -0.44 -1.55
N GLY A 257 -8.01 -1.36 -1.66
CA GLY A 257 -6.60 -1.07 -1.44
C GLY A 257 -5.71 -1.69 -2.50
N PHE A 258 -4.43 -1.35 -2.48
CA PHE A 258 -3.47 -1.83 -3.46
C PHE A 258 -2.13 -2.10 -2.82
N GLN A 259 -1.52 -3.23 -3.16
CA GLN A 259 -0.16 -3.57 -2.77
C GLN A 259 0.76 -3.52 -3.98
N MET A 260 1.94 -2.93 -3.79
CA MET A 260 3.00 -2.97 -4.79
C MET A 260 3.36 -4.42 -5.15
N VAL A 261 3.64 -4.66 -6.44
CA VAL A 261 3.98 -5.97 -6.99
C VAL A 261 5.35 -6.48 -6.54
N SER A 262 6.25 -5.54 -6.27
CA SER A 262 7.61 -5.71 -5.80
C SER A 262 8.12 -4.33 -5.33
N GLY A 263 9.30 -4.27 -4.69
CA GLY A 263 9.95 -2.98 -4.44
C GLY A 263 10.21 -2.22 -5.74
N SER A 264 10.18 -0.89 -5.69
CA SER A 264 10.27 -0.01 -6.88
C SER A 264 11.54 -0.23 -7.70
N GLN A 265 12.66 -0.53 -7.04
CA GLN A 265 13.95 -0.79 -7.68
C GLN A 265 14.03 -2.13 -8.44
N GLN A 266 13.00 -2.97 -8.38
CA GLN A 266 12.97 -4.25 -9.08
C GLN A 266 12.51 -4.07 -10.53
N ILE A 267 13.13 -4.80 -11.48
CA ILE A 267 12.74 -4.79 -12.90
C ILE A 267 11.25 -5.09 -13.12
N ARG A 268 10.65 -5.89 -12.23
CA ARG A 268 9.23 -6.26 -12.27
C ARG A 268 8.31 -5.07 -12.01
N PHE A 269 8.76 -4.08 -11.23
CA PHE A 269 7.99 -2.88 -10.92
C PHE A 269 7.87 -1.96 -12.14
N GLY A 270 9.00 -1.74 -12.82
CA GLY A 270 8.98 -1.37 -14.23
C GLY A 270 8.72 0.10 -14.57
N GLY A 271 9.00 1.00 -13.64
CA GLY A 271 8.93 2.46 -13.76
C GLY A 271 9.13 3.10 -12.37
N GLU A 272 8.63 4.31 -12.17
CA GLU A 272 8.85 5.05 -10.91
C GLU A 272 7.77 4.77 -9.86
N PHE A 273 8.12 4.85 -8.57
CA PHE A 273 7.21 4.59 -7.44
C PHE A 273 5.92 5.42 -7.54
N GLU A 274 6.07 6.68 -7.93
CA GLU A 274 5.00 7.66 -8.06
C GLU A 274 3.96 7.31 -9.13
N GLU A 275 4.39 6.71 -10.24
CA GLU A 275 3.48 6.30 -11.32
C GLU A 275 2.53 5.22 -10.80
N ALA A 276 3.03 4.31 -9.97
CA ALA A 276 2.23 3.30 -9.30
C ALA A 276 1.27 3.93 -8.28
N VAL A 277 1.75 4.86 -7.44
CA VAL A 277 0.91 5.60 -6.48
C VAL A 277 -0.23 6.32 -7.20
N ALA A 278 0.09 7.08 -8.26
CA ALA A 278 -0.90 7.81 -9.04
C ALA A 278 -1.98 6.87 -9.62
N THR A 279 -1.59 5.71 -10.11
CA THR A 279 -2.55 4.69 -10.59
C THR A 279 -3.43 4.17 -9.45
N GLY A 280 -2.86 3.87 -8.27
CA GLY A 280 -3.62 3.44 -7.10
C GLY A 280 -4.66 4.48 -6.65
N LEU A 281 -4.25 5.76 -6.57
CA LEU A 281 -5.15 6.86 -6.22
C LEU A 281 -6.31 6.99 -7.22
N GLN A 282 -6.02 6.92 -8.53
CA GLN A 282 -7.04 6.95 -9.57
C GLN A 282 -7.96 5.72 -9.52
N ALA A 283 -7.42 4.56 -9.13
CA ALA A 283 -8.19 3.33 -8.90
C ALA A 283 -9.02 3.38 -7.60
N GLY A 284 -8.97 4.49 -6.86
CA GLY A 284 -9.80 4.74 -5.69
C GLY A 284 -9.25 4.16 -4.39
N ALA A 285 -7.94 3.94 -4.29
CA ALA A 285 -7.25 3.45 -3.10
C ALA A 285 -7.70 4.17 -1.82
N GLU A 286 -8.03 3.38 -0.80
CA GLU A 286 -8.18 3.82 0.59
C GLU A 286 -6.96 3.44 1.44
N TRP A 287 -6.06 2.60 0.91
CA TRP A 287 -4.72 2.39 1.46
C TRP A 287 -3.79 1.85 0.38
N LEU A 288 -2.48 2.10 0.56
CA LEU A 288 -1.42 1.62 -0.33
C LEU A 288 -0.38 0.86 0.49
N GLU A 289 -0.19 -0.43 0.20
CA GLU A 289 0.87 -1.24 0.80
C GLU A 289 2.14 -1.18 -0.05
N PHE A 290 3.28 -0.87 0.57
CA PHE A 290 4.58 -0.74 -0.09
C PHE A 290 5.67 -1.50 0.65
N TYR A 291 6.77 -1.83 -0.05
CA TYR A 291 7.88 -2.56 0.57
C TYR A 291 8.75 -1.62 1.39
N VAL A 292 9.36 -2.12 2.46
CA VAL A 292 10.22 -1.31 3.35
C VAL A 292 11.33 -0.56 2.62
N ASN A 293 11.90 -1.14 1.56
CA ASN A 293 12.91 -0.48 0.75
C ASN A 293 12.39 0.73 -0.04
N ASP A 294 11.08 0.93 -0.10
CA ASP A 294 10.45 2.07 -0.78
C ASP A 294 10.07 3.20 0.19
N THR A 295 10.35 3.06 1.49
CA THR A 295 10.03 4.10 2.50
C THR A 295 10.63 5.46 2.13
N GLU A 296 11.83 5.48 1.55
CA GLU A 296 12.47 6.73 1.10
C GLU A 296 11.70 7.43 -0.03
N TYR A 297 11.00 6.68 -0.89
CA TYR A 297 10.25 7.21 -2.05
C TYR A 297 8.82 7.63 -1.74
N ILE A 298 8.35 7.46 -0.50
CA ILE A 298 7.01 7.94 -0.13
C ILE A 298 7.00 9.47 -0.26
N PRO A 299 6.09 10.06 -1.03
CA PRO A 299 5.97 11.50 -1.14
C PRO A 299 5.86 12.19 0.22
N THR A 300 6.61 13.28 0.40
CA THR A 300 6.36 14.18 1.52
C THR A 300 5.04 14.91 1.25
N ALA A 301 4.25 15.22 2.28
CA ALA A 301 3.07 16.06 2.08
C ALA A 301 3.41 17.35 1.33
N GLY A 302 2.60 17.71 0.33
CA GLY A 302 2.81 18.90 -0.48
C GLY A 302 3.83 18.75 -1.61
N ASP A 303 4.58 17.65 -1.66
CA ASP A 303 5.45 17.27 -2.78
C ASP A 303 4.57 16.62 -3.86
N TYR A 304 4.04 17.44 -4.76
CA TYR A 304 3.06 17.05 -5.79
C TYR A 304 3.71 16.68 -7.12
N ASN A 305 4.95 17.13 -7.35
CA ASN A 305 5.77 16.65 -8.44
C ASN A 305 6.65 15.45 -8.03
N TYR A 306 6.71 15.16 -6.73
CA TYR A 306 7.36 14.00 -6.10
C TYR A 306 8.88 14.00 -6.24
N ASP A 307 9.51 15.16 -6.43
CA ASP A 307 10.97 15.26 -6.59
C ASP A 307 11.73 15.23 -5.25
N GLY A 308 11.01 15.01 -4.15
CA GLY A 308 11.55 14.95 -2.79
C GLY A 308 11.70 16.32 -2.14
N ILE A 309 11.32 17.41 -2.82
CA ILE A 309 11.42 18.79 -2.32
C ILE A 309 10.09 19.50 -2.51
N VAL A 310 9.51 20.01 -1.43
CA VAL A 310 8.29 20.82 -1.51
C VAL A 310 8.64 22.25 -1.90
N ASP A 311 8.55 22.59 -3.19
CA ASP A 311 8.91 23.89 -3.71
C ASP A 311 7.87 24.50 -4.70
N ILE A 312 8.30 25.44 -5.54
CA ILE A 312 7.42 26.14 -6.47
C ILE A 312 6.95 25.23 -7.63
N ALA A 313 7.67 24.15 -7.95
CA ALA A 313 7.28 23.18 -8.95
C ALA A 313 6.01 22.42 -8.52
N ASP A 314 5.86 22.11 -7.24
CA ASP A 314 4.63 21.53 -6.67
C ASP A 314 3.45 22.48 -6.76
N TYR A 315 3.69 23.77 -6.50
CA TYR A 315 2.66 24.78 -6.67
C TYR A 315 2.18 24.83 -8.13
N VAL A 316 3.09 24.70 -9.10
CA VAL A 316 2.72 24.63 -10.52
C VAL A 316 1.90 23.36 -10.80
N ARG A 317 2.27 22.21 -10.22
CA ARG A 317 1.48 20.98 -10.32
C ARG A 317 0.07 21.16 -9.76
N TRP A 318 -0.07 21.66 -8.54
CA TRP A 318 -1.36 21.98 -7.92
C TRP A 318 -2.18 22.93 -8.80
N ARG A 319 -1.57 24.01 -9.30
CA ARG A 319 -2.26 24.95 -10.19
C ARG A 319 -2.74 24.32 -11.49
N ASN A 320 -1.94 23.43 -12.08
CA ASN A 320 -2.29 22.75 -13.33
C ASN A 320 -3.40 21.72 -13.15
N THR A 321 -3.58 21.22 -11.93
CA THR A 321 -4.57 20.20 -11.57
C THR A 321 -5.75 20.76 -10.78
N LEU A 322 -5.77 22.06 -10.47
CA LEU A 322 -6.82 22.71 -9.68
C LEU A 322 -8.23 22.44 -10.23
N GLY A 323 -9.09 21.88 -9.38
CA GLY A 323 -10.45 21.45 -9.68
C GLY A 323 -10.57 20.03 -10.25
N SER A 324 -9.45 19.32 -10.42
CA SER A 324 -9.43 17.94 -10.91
C SER A 324 -9.99 16.98 -9.87
N THR A 325 -10.81 16.04 -10.35
CA THR A 325 -11.31 14.87 -9.60
C THR A 325 -10.79 13.55 -10.18
N ILE A 326 -9.87 13.64 -11.16
CA ILE A 326 -9.32 12.51 -11.91
C ILE A 326 -7.81 12.46 -11.74
N ASP A 327 -7.10 13.53 -12.13
CA ASP A 327 -5.68 13.70 -11.77
C ASP A 327 -5.60 14.20 -10.32
N LEU A 328 -5.44 13.26 -9.39
CA LEU A 328 -5.38 13.49 -7.94
C LEU A 328 -3.94 13.57 -7.41
N ARG A 329 -2.94 13.74 -8.28
CA ARG A 329 -1.52 13.80 -7.85
C ARG A 329 -1.19 15.01 -6.96
N ALA A 330 -2.07 16.01 -6.92
CA ALA A 330 -1.93 17.19 -6.07
C ALA A 330 -3.03 17.27 -5.00
N ASP A 331 -3.73 16.16 -4.72
CA ASP A 331 -4.70 16.03 -3.63
C ASP A 331 -3.95 15.67 -2.34
N GLY A 332 -3.27 16.66 -1.75
CA GLY A 332 -2.54 16.51 -0.48
C GLY A 332 -3.45 16.41 0.74
N SER A 333 -4.73 16.74 0.61
CA SER A 333 -5.73 16.64 1.68
C SER A 333 -6.48 15.31 1.69
N GLY A 334 -6.44 14.56 0.57
CA GLY A 334 -7.15 13.30 0.36
C GLY A 334 -8.66 13.44 0.25
N ASN A 335 -9.16 14.63 -0.04
CA ASN A 335 -10.61 14.86 -0.15
C ASN A 335 -11.17 14.46 -1.52
N ARG A 336 -10.33 13.89 -2.40
CA ARG A 336 -10.60 13.43 -3.76
C ARG A 336 -10.93 14.56 -4.74
N ILE A 337 -10.44 15.77 -4.47
CA ILE A 337 -10.52 16.91 -5.37
C ILE A 337 -9.34 17.85 -5.14
N VAL A 338 -8.60 18.21 -6.20
CA VAL A 338 -7.53 19.19 -6.06
C VAL A 338 -8.12 20.59 -5.84
N ASP A 339 -8.05 21.13 -4.63
CA ASP A 339 -8.66 22.40 -4.24
C ASP A 339 -7.79 23.25 -3.28
N ALA A 340 -8.42 24.17 -2.54
CA ALA A 340 -7.72 25.08 -1.63
C ALA A 340 -7.14 24.38 -0.39
N ALA A 341 -7.70 23.24 0.05
CA ALA A 341 -7.16 22.47 1.16
C ALA A 341 -5.77 21.92 0.82
N ASP A 342 -5.56 21.49 -0.43
CA ASP A 342 -4.26 21.00 -0.90
C ASP A 342 -3.22 22.12 -1.01
N TYR A 343 -3.67 23.34 -1.32
CA TYR A 343 -2.79 24.50 -1.26
C TYR A 343 -2.30 24.76 0.17
N ASP A 344 -3.19 24.61 1.16
CA ASP A 344 -2.81 24.77 2.57
C ASP A 344 -1.83 23.69 3.02
N VAL A 345 -1.98 22.45 2.53
CA VAL A 345 -1.01 21.36 2.73
C VAL A 345 0.36 21.75 2.16
N TRP A 346 0.44 22.08 0.86
CA TRP A 346 1.68 22.53 0.21
C TRP A 346 2.33 23.69 0.95
N LYS A 347 1.54 24.70 1.32
CA LYS A 347 2.03 25.90 2.01
C LYS A 347 2.59 25.57 3.39
N SER A 348 2.00 24.63 4.11
CA SER A 348 2.48 24.19 5.42
C SER A 348 3.81 23.44 5.34
N GLN A 349 4.10 22.83 4.18
CA GLN A 349 5.28 22.01 3.93
C GLN A 349 6.34 22.70 3.06
N PHE A 350 6.11 23.93 2.61
CA PHE A 350 7.03 24.62 1.71
C PHE A 350 8.45 24.70 2.25
N GLY A 351 9.41 24.16 1.50
CA GLY A 351 10.83 24.03 1.87
C GLY A 351 11.16 22.75 2.64
N ALA A 352 10.20 21.87 2.90
CA ALA A 352 10.47 20.52 3.39
C ALA A 352 11.17 19.71 2.29
N SER A 353 12.08 18.83 2.70
CA SER A 353 12.74 17.87 1.83
C SER A 353 12.65 16.49 2.47
N GLY A 354 12.12 15.52 1.73
CA GLY A 354 12.05 14.13 2.16
C GLY A 354 13.44 13.50 2.23
N ALA A 355 13.57 12.41 3.00
CA ALA A 355 14.82 11.65 3.10
C ALA A 355 15.33 11.07 1.76
N ALA A 356 14.54 11.18 0.68
CA ALA A 356 14.92 10.88 -0.70
C ALA A 356 16.14 11.67 -1.21
N ALA A 357 16.61 12.70 -0.50
CA ALA A 357 17.87 13.39 -0.80
C ALA A 357 19.11 12.58 -0.35
N GLY A 358 19.22 11.32 -0.78
CA GLY A 358 20.38 10.47 -0.60
C GLY A 358 21.55 10.86 -1.50
N SER A 359 22.44 11.73 -1.01
CA SER A 359 23.86 11.79 -1.35
C SER A 359 24.28 12.05 -2.82
N GLY A 360 23.51 12.84 -3.56
CA GLY A 360 24.09 13.66 -4.62
C GLY A 360 24.76 14.86 -3.97
N GLY A 361 26.05 14.77 -3.66
CA GLY A 361 26.79 15.91 -3.11
C GLY A 361 26.44 17.16 -3.91
N VAL A 362 25.87 18.16 -3.24
CA VAL A 362 25.69 19.49 -3.83
C VAL A 362 27.10 19.96 -4.14
N SER A 363 27.55 19.73 -5.37
CA SER A 363 28.60 20.54 -5.95
C SER A 363 28.01 21.94 -5.91
N LEU A 364 28.40 22.70 -4.88
CA LEU A 364 28.26 24.14 -4.88
C LEU A 364 28.74 24.56 -6.26
N VAL A 365 27.80 24.89 -7.15
CA VAL A 365 28.14 25.54 -8.41
C VAL A 365 28.93 26.75 -7.94
N PRO A 366 30.24 26.84 -8.26
CA PRO A 366 31.01 27.98 -7.82
C PRO A 366 30.29 29.18 -8.40
N GLU A 367 29.71 30.02 -7.54
CA GLU A 367 29.23 31.31 -7.99
C GLU A 367 30.40 31.92 -8.76
N PRO A 368 30.21 32.38 -10.01
CA PRO A 368 31.27 33.05 -10.72
C PRO A 368 31.68 34.22 -9.85
N SER A 369 32.82 34.08 -9.16
CA SER A 369 33.28 35.07 -8.21
C SER A 369 33.15 36.44 -8.88
N MET A 370 32.51 37.40 -8.22
CA MET A 370 32.39 38.77 -8.75
C MET A 370 33.75 39.32 -9.21
N VAL A 371 34.85 38.79 -8.66
CA VAL A 371 36.24 39.02 -9.05
C VAL A 371 36.51 38.63 -10.52
N GLY A 372 35.98 37.52 -11.04
CA GLY A 372 36.13 37.08 -12.43
C GLY A 372 35.36 37.95 -13.43
N LEU A 373 34.16 38.42 -13.07
CA LEU A 373 33.39 39.37 -13.88
C LEU A 373 34.00 40.78 -13.85
N LEU A 374 34.57 41.22 -12.72
CA LEU A 374 35.31 42.49 -12.67
C LEU A 374 36.61 42.45 -13.48
N ALA A 375 37.34 41.32 -13.46
CA ALA A 375 38.59 41.17 -14.19
C ALA A 375 38.40 41.20 -15.71
N THR A 376 37.35 40.55 -16.22
CA THR A 376 37.03 40.58 -17.66
C THR A 376 36.51 41.95 -18.12
N ALA A 377 35.73 42.64 -17.29
CA ALA A 377 35.29 44.01 -17.56
C ALA A 377 36.45 45.01 -17.61
N LEU A 378 37.46 44.88 -16.73
CA LEU A 378 38.63 45.77 -16.72
C LEU A 378 39.57 45.53 -17.91
N VAL A 379 39.72 44.29 -18.39
CA VAL A 379 40.50 43.98 -19.60
C VAL A 379 39.81 44.50 -20.86
N ALA A 380 38.48 44.37 -20.95
CA ALA A 380 37.70 44.91 -22.07
C ALA A 380 37.74 46.45 -22.12
N ALA A 381 37.65 47.12 -20.96
CA ALA A 381 37.78 48.56 -20.85
C ALA A 381 39.20 49.05 -21.22
N GLY A 382 40.24 48.33 -20.79
CA GLY A 382 41.64 48.63 -21.12
C GLY A 382 41.94 48.49 -22.63
N ALA A 383 41.41 47.47 -23.28
CA ALA A 383 41.56 47.26 -24.72
C ALA A 383 40.85 48.35 -25.55
N ALA A 384 39.66 48.78 -25.13
CA ALA A 384 38.91 49.87 -25.77
C ALA A 384 39.62 51.23 -25.64
N CYS A 385 40.25 51.51 -24.49
CA CYS A 385 41.07 52.72 -24.30
C CYS A 385 42.33 52.71 -25.16
N ARG A 386 42.98 51.55 -25.34
CA ARG A 386 44.17 51.41 -26.21
C ARG A 386 43.84 51.59 -27.70
N ALA A 387 42.70 51.05 -28.14
CA ALA A 387 42.24 51.19 -29.52
C ALA A 387 41.88 52.66 -29.88
N ARG A 388 41.28 53.42 -28.95
CA ARG A 388 41.02 54.87 -29.12
C ARG A 388 42.28 55.74 -29.11
N TRP A 389 43.36 55.29 -28.45
CA TRP A 389 44.63 56.03 -28.42
C TRP A 389 45.44 55.89 -29.72
N LEU A 390 45.33 54.73 -30.38
CA LEU A 390 46.05 54.46 -31.64
C LEU A 390 45.40 55.10 -32.87
N THR A 391 44.10 55.38 -32.85
CA THR A 391 43.40 56.09 -33.94
C THR A 391 43.63 57.60 -33.94
N TRP A 392 44.20 58.17 -32.86
CA TRP A 392 44.55 59.59 -32.76
C TRP A 392 45.93 59.96 -33.30
N ARG A 393 46.78 58.98 -33.65
CA ARG A 393 48.10 59.19 -34.27
C ARG A 393 48.17 58.59 -35.67
N GLN A 394 47.52 59.24 -36.62
CA GLN A 394 47.89 59.16 -38.03
C GLN A 394 48.02 60.60 -38.55
N PRO A 395 49.24 61.09 -38.83
CA PRO A 395 49.43 62.34 -39.57
C PRO A 395 48.96 62.16 -41.03
N ARG A 396 48.41 63.22 -41.61
CA ARG A 396 48.09 63.28 -43.05
C ARG A 396 49.34 63.21 -43.91
#